data_AF-A0ABD1WLX9-F1
#
_entry.id   AF-A0ABD1WLX9-F1
#
_cell.length_a   1.000
_cell.length_b   1.000
_cell.length_c   1.000
_cell.angle_alpha   90.00
_cell.angle_beta   90.00
_cell.angle_gamma   90.00
#
_symmetry.space_group_name_H-M   'P 1'
#
loop_
_entity.id
_entity.type
_entity.pdbx_description
1 polymer ?
#
loop_
_entity_poly.entity_id
_entity_poly.type
_entity_poly.pdbx_seq_one_letter_code
_entity_poly.pdbx_strand_id
1 'polypeptide(L)'
;MNDHYNNFTIRIADPGLDRDNYSSCQIYSSVDNDLSSSYMYLASSQSITLLNCISPINNSLYIENPYCGNKSAFSNYSKILSYFVIGSLLGSDLEESCTFDTVVLTSSNIPLQENATYSTIHVALAFGFELYWYRAMCGKCDASKGTCIVEDNQIRCRHYCYEDTPLSERLGLLIAPRLLCGLPFVLGLIVYKWRRRHLSVDDETIEEYLKHQDNLMPIKYSYSEIKKMTKSFKDKLGGGRCGTVFKGNLRSGPFVAIKMMANSVASGKEFINEVAKIGRIRHANVVKLIGFCIEGSKRALVYEFMPNGSLDKYVYSQEGTVSLSYEKNV
;
A
#
# COMPACT_ATOMS: atom_id res chain seq x y z
N MET A 1 47.62 -39.63 -21.69
CA MET A 1 47.15 -38.23 -21.81
C MET A 1 45.70 -38.29 -22.27
N ASN A 2 44.76 -38.47 -21.34
CA ASN A 2 43.34 -38.72 -21.67
C ASN A 2 42.44 -37.59 -21.15
N ASP A 3 41.73 -36.96 -22.08
CA ASP A 3 40.28 -36.70 -22.11
C ASP A 3 39.54 -35.94 -21.00
N HIS A 4 40.19 -35.34 -20.00
CA HIS A 4 39.44 -34.62 -18.94
C HIS A 4 39.19 -33.12 -19.16
N TYR A 5 39.75 -32.50 -20.22
CA TYR A 5 39.55 -31.05 -20.44
C TYR A 5 38.16 -30.65 -20.93
N ASN A 6 37.37 -31.61 -21.42
CA ASN A 6 36.07 -31.30 -22.00
C ASN A 6 35.05 -30.85 -20.93
N ASN A 7 35.04 -31.46 -19.73
CA ASN A 7 33.98 -31.26 -18.74
C ASN A 7 34.10 -30.03 -17.83
N PHE A 8 34.99 -29.09 -18.13
CA PHE A 8 35.28 -27.92 -17.26
C PHE A 8 35.71 -28.30 -15.82
N THR A 9 36.24 -29.51 -15.64
CA THR A 9 36.60 -30.09 -14.34
C THR A 9 38.06 -30.54 -14.34
N ILE A 10 38.80 -30.20 -13.28
CA ILE A 10 40.18 -30.68 -13.04
C ILE A 10 40.18 -31.33 -11.68
N ARG A 11 40.73 -32.54 -11.63
CA ARG A 11 40.94 -33.25 -10.40
C ARG A 11 42.31 -32.91 -9.85
N ILE A 12 42.36 -32.54 -8.58
CA ILE A 12 43.58 -32.33 -7.82
C ILE A 12 43.62 -33.43 -6.77
N ALA A 13 44.66 -34.27 -6.83
CA ALA A 13 44.91 -35.35 -5.89
C ALA A 13 46.39 -35.32 -5.49
N ASP A 14 46.68 -35.79 -4.28
CA ASP A 14 48.05 -35.85 -3.79
C ASP A 14 48.82 -37.00 -4.47
N PRO A 15 49.94 -36.73 -5.16
CA PRO A 15 50.73 -37.77 -5.81
C PRO A 15 51.39 -38.75 -4.81
N GLY A 16 51.48 -38.37 -3.52
CA GLY A 16 52.00 -39.21 -2.44
C GLY A 16 51.02 -40.25 -1.90
N LEU A 17 49.79 -40.28 -2.42
CA LEU A 17 48.73 -41.21 -2.05
C LEU A 17 48.40 -42.14 -3.23
N ASP A 18 48.71 -43.42 -3.08
CA ASP A 18 48.39 -44.46 -4.04
C ASP A 18 47.14 -45.22 -3.61
N ARG A 19 46.11 -45.21 -4.47
CA ARG A 19 44.79 -45.81 -4.23
C ARG A 19 44.84 -47.29 -3.85
N ASP A 20 45.83 -48.02 -4.37
CA ASP A 20 45.96 -49.46 -4.13
C ASP A 20 46.93 -49.79 -2.98
N ASN A 21 47.57 -48.76 -2.39
CA ASN A 21 48.52 -48.90 -1.30
C ASN A 21 48.12 -48.02 -0.10
N TYR A 22 47.31 -48.58 0.80
CA TYR A 22 46.82 -47.94 2.03
C TYR A 22 47.93 -47.52 3.03
N SER A 23 49.18 -47.94 2.81
CA SER A 23 50.35 -47.53 3.61
C SER A 23 51.08 -46.30 3.05
N SER A 24 50.72 -45.86 1.85
CA SER A 24 51.21 -44.61 1.27
C SER A 24 50.49 -43.45 1.95
N CYS A 25 51.24 -42.60 2.66
CA CYS A 25 50.67 -41.39 3.23
C CYS A 25 51.70 -40.28 3.44
N GLN A 26 52.15 -39.69 2.33
CA GLN A 26 52.80 -38.38 2.31
C GLN A 26 51.78 -37.35 1.87
N ILE A 27 51.13 -36.71 2.84
CA ILE A 27 50.17 -35.64 2.55
C ILE A 27 50.96 -34.33 2.47
N TYR A 28 51.00 -33.74 1.27
CA TYR A 28 51.53 -32.40 1.07
C TYR A 28 50.43 -31.38 1.35
N SER A 29 50.70 -30.45 2.28
CA SER A 29 49.78 -29.34 2.54
C SER A 29 49.60 -28.52 1.26
N SER A 30 48.40 -28.55 0.68
CA SER A 30 48.07 -27.82 -0.55
C SER A 30 47.38 -26.48 -0.26
N VAL A 31 47.37 -26.04 1.00
CA VAL A 31 46.73 -24.78 1.40
C VAL A 31 47.78 -23.68 1.51
N ASP A 32 48.24 -23.19 0.37
CA ASP A 32 48.69 -21.79 0.31
C ASP A 32 47.43 -20.92 0.37
N ASN A 33 47.42 -19.95 1.29
CA ASN A 33 46.31 -19.03 1.58
C ASN A 33 45.84 -18.19 0.37
N ASP A 34 46.41 -18.36 -0.82
CA ASP A 34 46.09 -17.60 -2.03
C ASP A 34 44.91 -18.14 -2.84
N LEU A 35 44.42 -19.36 -2.58
CA LEU A 35 43.21 -19.86 -3.26
C LEU A 35 41.90 -19.18 -2.77
N SER A 36 41.97 -18.39 -1.70
CA SER A 36 40.80 -17.74 -1.08
C SER A 36 40.32 -16.49 -1.82
N SER A 37 41.16 -15.80 -2.60
CA SER A 37 40.85 -14.43 -3.05
C SER A 37 40.05 -14.33 -4.36
N SER A 38 39.75 -15.43 -5.05
CA SER A 38 38.99 -15.38 -6.29
C SER A 38 37.81 -16.35 -6.27
N TYR A 39 36.61 -15.78 -6.35
CA TYR A 39 35.28 -16.40 -6.44
C TYR A 39 35.07 -17.44 -7.58
N MET A 40 36.06 -18.21 -8.01
CA MET A 40 36.04 -18.91 -9.30
C MET A 40 35.99 -20.44 -9.29
N TYR A 41 36.07 -21.12 -8.15
CA TYR A 41 35.94 -22.58 -8.14
C TYR A 41 34.91 -23.03 -7.09
N LEU A 42 33.74 -23.47 -7.55
CA LEU A 42 32.83 -24.27 -6.71
C LEU A 42 33.47 -25.65 -6.57
N ALA A 43 34.41 -25.82 -5.66
CA ALA A 43 34.81 -27.16 -5.26
C ALA A 43 33.62 -27.77 -4.51
N SER A 44 33.00 -28.81 -5.08
CA SER A 44 32.17 -29.72 -4.28
C SER A 44 33.13 -30.55 -3.43
N SER A 45 33.67 -29.91 -2.39
CA SER A 45 34.69 -30.49 -1.53
C SER A 45 34.17 -30.67 -0.11
N GLN A 46 34.62 -31.75 0.52
CA GLN A 46 34.53 -32.01 1.95
C GLN A 46 35.93 -31.83 2.55
N SER A 47 36.03 -31.24 3.74
CA SER A 47 37.31 -31.10 4.45
C SER A 47 37.55 -32.30 5.36
N ILE A 48 38.80 -32.74 5.44
CA ILE A 48 39.29 -33.70 6.43
C ILE A 48 40.42 -33.02 7.18
N THR A 49 40.27 -32.94 8.51
CA THR A 49 41.27 -32.36 9.41
C THR A 49 42.16 -33.47 9.97
N LEU A 50 43.47 -33.28 9.88
CA LEU A 50 44.48 -34.13 10.51
C LEU A 50 44.92 -33.50 11.83
N LEU A 51 44.88 -34.31 12.89
CA LEU A 51 45.21 -33.92 14.26
C LEU A 51 46.30 -34.82 14.82
N ASN A 52 47.15 -34.27 15.66
CA ASN A 52 48.18 -34.99 16.41
C ASN A 52 47.92 -34.81 17.91
N CYS A 53 47.71 -35.91 18.63
CA CYS A 53 47.33 -35.90 20.04
C CYS A 53 48.31 -36.71 20.90
N ILE A 54 48.47 -36.29 22.15
CA ILE A 54 49.44 -36.87 23.11
C ILE A 54 48.81 -38.05 23.88
N SER A 55 47.48 -38.09 24.01
CA SER A 55 46.72 -39.13 24.70
C SER A 55 45.70 -39.80 23.76
N PRO A 56 45.30 -41.06 24.02
CA PRO A 56 44.27 -41.73 23.24
C PRO A 56 42.90 -41.10 23.48
N ILE A 57 42.11 -40.98 22.41
CA ILE A 57 40.78 -40.35 22.44
C ILE A 57 39.73 -41.42 22.20
N ASN A 58 38.75 -41.49 23.10
CA ASN A 58 37.64 -42.43 23.01
C ASN A 58 36.36 -41.71 22.57
N ASN A 59 36.39 -41.16 21.35
CA ASN A 59 35.29 -40.43 20.75
C ASN A 59 35.15 -40.86 19.29
N SER A 60 33.95 -41.22 18.86
CA SER A 60 33.67 -41.71 17.50
C SER A 60 33.92 -40.67 16.40
N LEU A 61 34.02 -39.39 16.76
CA LEU A 61 34.39 -38.32 15.82
C LEU A 61 35.87 -38.38 15.39
N TYR A 62 36.73 -39.01 16.18
CA TYR A 62 38.17 -39.08 15.96
C TYR A 62 38.53 -40.45 15.40
N ILE A 63 38.91 -40.49 14.13
CA ILE A 63 39.22 -41.73 13.43
C ILE A 63 40.73 -41.94 13.45
N GLU A 64 41.19 -43.06 14.02
CA GLU A 64 42.61 -43.36 14.12
C GLU A 64 43.30 -43.38 12.75
N ASN A 65 44.46 -42.74 12.69
CA ASN A 65 45.30 -42.69 11.51
C ASN A 65 46.63 -43.44 11.77
N PRO A 66 46.68 -44.74 11.45
CA PRO A 66 47.88 -45.55 11.73
C PRO A 66 49.04 -45.30 10.76
N TYR A 67 48.83 -44.61 9.64
CA TYR A 67 49.81 -44.54 8.55
C TYR A 67 50.23 -43.12 8.13
N CYS A 68 49.37 -42.10 8.27
CA CYS A 68 49.75 -40.70 8.04
C CYS A 68 50.08 -40.03 9.36
N GLY A 69 51.35 -39.71 9.53
CA GLY A 69 51.85 -39.05 10.71
C GLY A 69 53.33 -38.81 10.51
N ASN A 70 53.85 -37.83 11.24
CA ASN A 70 55.26 -37.54 11.21
C ASN A 70 56.01 -38.82 11.64
N LYS A 71 56.69 -39.50 10.71
CA LYS A 71 57.84 -40.35 11.06
C LYS A 71 58.97 -39.43 11.50
N SER A 72 58.73 -38.62 12.53
CA SER A 72 59.81 -37.96 13.22
C SER A 72 60.60 -39.08 13.88
N ALA A 73 61.73 -39.41 13.27
CA ALA A 73 62.77 -40.28 13.81
C ALA A 73 63.42 -39.69 15.09
N PHE A 74 62.70 -38.90 15.88
CA PHE A 74 63.17 -38.28 17.10
C PHE A 74 62.19 -38.49 18.26
N SER A 75 62.69 -39.25 19.23
CA SER A 75 62.26 -39.42 20.62
C SER A 75 61.40 -40.65 20.96
N ASN A 76 62.08 -41.61 21.58
CA ASN A 76 61.59 -42.88 22.13
C ASN A 76 60.66 -42.75 23.35
N TYR A 77 60.04 -41.58 23.61
CA TYR A 77 59.33 -41.33 24.87
C TYR A 77 57.93 -40.69 24.75
N SER A 78 57.44 -40.39 23.56
CA SER A 78 56.06 -39.91 23.38
C SER A 78 55.49 -40.42 22.06
N LYS A 79 54.64 -41.45 22.15
CA LYS A 79 53.88 -41.96 21.01
C LYS A 79 52.78 -40.95 20.67
N ILE A 80 53.08 -40.01 19.78
CA ILE A 80 52.09 -39.09 19.23
C ILE A 80 51.10 -39.91 18.39
N LEU A 81 49.81 -39.76 18.67
CA LEU A 81 48.73 -40.45 17.98
C LEU A 81 48.10 -39.49 16.96
N SER A 82 47.97 -39.94 15.72
CA SER A 82 47.36 -39.14 14.65
C SER A 82 45.90 -39.55 14.44
N TYR A 83 45.03 -38.57 14.22
CA TYR A 83 43.59 -38.77 14.02
C TYR A 83 43.07 -37.95 12.85
N PHE A 84 42.05 -38.47 12.18
CA PHE A 84 41.24 -37.74 11.22
C PHE A 84 39.91 -37.31 11.82
N VAL A 85 39.48 -36.10 11.48
CA VAL A 85 38.13 -35.62 11.75
C VAL A 85 37.53 -35.08 10.46
N ILE A 86 36.31 -35.50 10.15
CA ILE A 86 35.60 -35.13 8.93
C ILE A 86 34.84 -33.82 9.18
N GLY A 87 34.94 -32.88 8.24
CA GLY A 87 34.30 -31.56 8.32
C GLY A 87 35.21 -30.48 8.89
N SER A 88 34.60 -29.36 9.29
CA SER A 88 35.29 -28.22 9.90
C SER A 88 35.19 -28.31 11.43
N LEU A 89 36.33 -28.41 12.11
CA LEU A 89 36.39 -28.24 13.56
C LEU A 89 36.57 -26.76 13.90
N LEU A 90 35.76 -26.26 14.84
CA LEU A 90 36.07 -24.99 15.50
C LEU A 90 37.13 -25.26 16.56
N GLY A 91 38.06 -24.32 16.76
CA GLY A 91 39.12 -24.48 17.78
C GLY A 91 38.60 -24.65 19.21
N SER A 92 37.33 -24.29 19.46
CA SER A 92 36.61 -24.55 20.72
C SER A 92 36.26 -26.02 20.94
N ASP A 93 36.21 -26.82 19.88
CA ASP A 93 35.73 -28.20 19.88
C ASP A 93 36.90 -29.20 19.88
N LEU A 94 38.13 -28.68 19.93
CA LEU A 94 39.36 -29.47 19.94
C LEU A 94 39.67 -29.94 21.37
N GLU A 95 39.96 -31.23 21.52
CA GLU A 95 40.41 -31.79 22.80
C GLU A 95 41.75 -31.17 23.24
N GLU A 96 41.91 -30.89 24.53
CA GLU A 96 43.08 -30.19 25.08
C GLU A 96 44.41 -30.92 24.83
N SER A 97 44.37 -32.23 24.57
CA SER A 97 45.55 -33.06 24.28
C SER A 97 45.93 -33.12 22.80
N CYS A 98 45.20 -32.43 21.93
CA CYS A 98 45.39 -32.44 20.48
C CYS A 98 45.93 -31.13 19.93
N THR A 99 46.69 -31.25 18.84
CA THR A 99 47.20 -30.16 18.04
C THR A 99 46.75 -30.34 16.60
N PHE A 100 46.38 -29.24 15.96
CA PHE A 100 46.01 -29.21 14.56
C PHE A 100 47.26 -29.35 13.68
N ASP A 101 47.27 -30.30 12.74
CA ASP A 101 48.37 -30.52 11.82
C ASP A 101 48.08 -29.86 10.46
N THR A 102 47.02 -30.29 9.78
CA THR A 102 46.63 -29.75 8.48
C THR A 102 45.17 -30.06 8.13
N VAL A 103 44.63 -29.36 7.13
CA VAL A 103 43.32 -29.66 6.51
C VAL A 103 43.53 -29.98 5.05
N VAL A 104 42.92 -31.10 4.63
CA VAL A 104 42.93 -31.58 3.25
C VAL A 104 41.51 -31.54 2.72
N LEU A 105 41.36 -31.20 1.44
CA LEU A 105 40.09 -31.25 0.75
C LEU A 105 39.96 -32.57 -0.01
N THR A 106 38.77 -33.17 0.05
CA THR A 106 38.36 -34.33 -0.75
C THR A 106 37.03 -34.07 -1.44
N SER A 107 36.60 -34.94 -2.33
CA SER A 107 35.35 -34.84 -3.09
C SER A 107 34.13 -35.13 -2.23
N SER A 108 33.12 -34.25 -2.26
CA SER A 108 31.82 -34.52 -1.60
C SER A 108 31.04 -35.68 -2.24
N ASN A 109 31.43 -36.14 -3.44
CA ASN A 109 30.80 -37.28 -4.10
C ASN A 109 31.17 -38.62 -3.44
N ILE A 110 32.15 -38.63 -2.54
CA ILE A 110 32.50 -39.79 -1.72
C ILE A 110 31.90 -39.53 -0.34
N PRO A 111 30.72 -40.07 -0.01
CA PRO A 111 30.04 -39.77 1.24
C PRO A 111 30.81 -40.38 2.42
N LEU A 112 31.55 -39.56 3.15
CA LEU A 112 32.14 -39.93 4.42
C LEU A 112 31.08 -39.74 5.53
N GLN A 113 30.43 -40.84 5.93
CA GLN A 113 29.47 -40.91 7.04
C GLN A 113 30.18 -40.94 8.41
N GLU A 114 29.42 -40.78 9.50
CA GLU A 114 29.93 -40.77 10.90
C GLU A 114 30.72 -42.04 11.30
N ASN A 115 30.55 -43.16 10.58
CA ASN A 115 31.27 -44.42 10.80
C ASN A 115 32.39 -44.66 9.77
N ALA A 116 32.97 -43.58 9.24
CA ALA A 116 34.04 -43.72 8.26
C ALA A 116 35.25 -44.47 8.85
N THR A 117 35.77 -45.42 8.09
CA THR A 117 37.02 -46.11 8.42
C THR A 117 38.20 -45.41 7.75
N TYR A 118 39.41 -45.65 8.27
CA TYR A 118 40.64 -45.18 7.64
C TYR A 118 40.70 -45.52 6.14
N SER A 119 40.27 -46.72 5.73
CA SER A 119 40.26 -47.13 4.32
C SER A 119 39.40 -46.23 3.44
N THR A 120 38.22 -45.82 3.92
CA THR A 120 37.32 -44.93 3.17
C THR A 120 37.88 -43.52 3.09
N ILE A 121 38.50 -43.05 4.17
CA ILE A 121 39.22 -41.77 4.20
C ILE A 121 40.40 -41.79 3.25
N HIS A 122 41.18 -42.86 3.23
CA HIS A 122 42.33 -43.01 2.33
C HIS A 122 41.92 -42.99 0.86
N VAL A 123 40.85 -43.72 0.51
CA VAL A 123 40.28 -43.67 -0.85
C VAL A 123 39.80 -42.25 -1.21
N ALA A 124 39.19 -41.53 -0.27
CA ALA A 124 38.76 -40.16 -0.47
C ALA A 124 39.96 -39.21 -0.66
N LEU A 125 41.01 -39.34 0.15
CA LEU A 125 42.23 -38.54 0.05
C LEU A 125 43.00 -38.83 -1.25
N ALA A 126 43.12 -40.11 -1.64
CA ALA A 126 43.75 -40.53 -2.90
C ALA A 126 42.93 -40.10 -4.13
N PHE A 127 41.61 -39.94 -4.00
CA PHE A 127 40.77 -39.36 -5.04
C PHE A 127 40.99 -37.83 -5.15
N GLY A 128 41.22 -37.15 -4.03
CA GLY A 128 41.36 -35.70 -3.97
C GLY A 128 40.03 -34.98 -4.17
N PHE A 129 40.03 -33.81 -4.83
CA PHE A 129 38.83 -33.02 -5.09
C PHE A 129 38.81 -32.46 -6.51
N GLU A 130 37.63 -32.03 -6.94
CA GLU A 130 37.40 -31.53 -8.30
C GLU A 130 37.14 -30.02 -8.28
N LEU A 131 37.93 -29.27 -9.05
CA LEU A 131 37.71 -27.86 -9.32
C LEU A 131 36.92 -27.69 -10.62
N TYR A 132 35.96 -26.77 -10.59
CA TYR A 132 35.12 -26.44 -11.73
C TYR A 132 35.43 -25.01 -12.19
N TRP A 133 35.92 -24.85 -13.42
CA TRP A 133 36.29 -23.52 -13.96
C TRP A 133 35.27 -22.93 -14.94
N TYR A 134 34.14 -23.61 -15.20
CA TYR A 134 33.09 -23.06 -16.08
C TYR A 134 32.56 -21.70 -15.58
N ARG A 135 32.61 -21.46 -14.26
CA ARG A 135 32.19 -20.21 -13.63
C ARG A 135 33.01 -19.00 -14.09
N ALA A 136 34.27 -19.18 -14.48
CA ALA A 136 35.09 -18.12 -15.08
C ALA A 136 34.47 -17.56 -16.38
N MET A 137 33.68 -18.37 -17.09
CA MET A 137 32.99 -17.97 -18.32
C MET A 137 31.56 -17.43 -18.06
N CYS A 138 31.05 -17.51 -16.83
CA CYS A 138 29.69 -17.09 -16.47
C CYS A 138 29.53 -15.59 -16.15
N GLY A 139 30.62 -14.82 -16.08
CA GLY A 139 30.56 -13.42 -15.61
C GLY A 139 29.57 -12.53 -16.37
N LYS A 140 29.45 -12.70 -17.70
CA LYS A 140 28.45 -11.97 -18.51
C LYS A 140 27.01 -12.42 -18.22
N CYS A 141 26.81 -13.71 -17.97
CA CYS A 141 25.50 -14.28 -17.65
C CYS A 141 25.01 -13.78 -16.29
N ASP A 142 25.88 -13.84 -15.28
CA ASP A 142 25.58 -13.41 -13.92
C ASP A 142 25.31 -11.89 -13.88
N ALA A 143 26.08 -11.09 -14.62
CA ALA A 143 25.82 -9.65 -14.77
C ALA A 143 24.44 -9.34 -15.37
N SER A 144 23.93 -10.23 -16.23
CA SER A 144 22.60 -10.12 -16.82
C SER A 144 21.48 -10.72 -15.96
N LYS A 145 21.77 -11.08 -14.69
CA LYS A 145 20.86 -11.81 -13.78
C LYS A 145 20.36 -13.14 -14.36
N GLY A 146 21.11 -13.73 -15.29
CA GLY A 146 20.85 -15.06 -15.80
C GLY A 146 21.42 -16.12 -14.86
N THR A 147 20.88 -17.33 -14.95
CA THR A 147 21.43 -18.52 -14.31
C THR A 147 22.33 -19.24 -15.30
N CYS A 148 23.61 -19.38 -14.95
CA CYS A 148 24.59 -20.08 -15.75
C CYS A 148 24.55 -21.58 -15.43
N ILE A 149 24.33 -22.42 -16.44
CA ILE A 149 24.28 -23.89 -16.29
C ILE A 149 25.18 -24.56 -17.34
N VAL A 150 25.68 -25.75 -17.01
CA VAL A 150 26.42 -26.60 -17.97
C VAL A 150 25.47 -27.71 -18.43
N GLU A 151 25.14 -27.73 -19.72
CA GLU A 151 24.36 -28.78 -20.38
C GLU A 151 25.13 -29.29 -21.58
N ASP A 152 25.23 -30.62 -21.74
CA ASP A 152 25.93 -31.27 -22.86
C ASP A 152 27.33 -30.71 -23.13
N ASN A 153 28.09 -30.49 -22.05
CA ASN A 153 29.45 -29.96 -22.14
C ASN A 153 29.55 -28.53 -22.72
N GLN A 154 28.45 -27.77 -22.66
CA GLN A 154 28.36 -26.40 -23.11
C GLN A 154 27.77 -25.51 -22.01
N ILE A 155 28.33 -24.30 -21.87
CA ILE A 155 27.86 -23.30 -20.92
C ILE A 155 26.67 -22.57 -21.54
N ARG A 156 25.50 -22.65 -20.90
CA ARG A 156 24.28 -21.97 -21.31
C ARG A 156 23.86 -20.97 -20.26
N CYS A 157 23.55 -19.76 -20.71
CA CYS A 157 22.90 -18.75 -19.88
C CYS A 157 21.39 -18.87 -20.04
N ARG A 158 20.67 -19.13 -18.94
CA ARG A 158 19.20 -19.12 -18.92
C ARG A 158 18.71 -17.92 -18.13
N HIS A 159 17.88 -17.11 -18.75
CA HIS A 159 17.10 -16.09 -18.04
C HIS A 159 15.77 -16.73 -17.67
N TYR A 160 15.61 -17.05 -16.40
CA TYR A 160 14.28 -17.35 -15.89
C TYR A 160 13.54 -16.02 -15.78
N CYS A 161 12.44 -15.90 -16.52
CA CYS A 161 11.41 -14.92 -16.16
C CYS A 161 10.83 -15.37 -14.83
N TYR A 162 11.43 -14.89 -13.75
CA TYR A 162 10.88 -15.07 -12.42
C TYR A 162 9.63 -14.18 -12.37
N GLU A 163 8.47 -14.76 -12.63
CA GLU A 163 7.18 -14.09 -12.52
C GLU A 163 6.78 -13.95 -11.03
N ASP A 164 7.71 -13.60 -10.16
CA ASP A 164 7.44 -13.34 -8.75
C ASP A 164 7.06 -11.88 -8.56
N THR A 165 5.92 -11.50 -9.13
CA THR A 165 5.08 -10.53 -8.42
C THR A 165 4.08 -11.34 -7.62
N PRO A 166 4.21 -11.41 -6.27
CA PRO A 166 3.28 -12.17 -5.46
C PRO A 166 1.86 -11.68 -5.72
N LEU A 167 0.89 -12.60 -5.74
CA LEU A 167 -0.53 -12.30 -6.00
C LEU A 167 -1.05 -11.14 -5.12
N SER A 168 -0.48 -10.97 -3.92
CA SER A 168 -0.75 -9.87 -2.99
C SER A 168 -0.43 -8.48 -3.56
N GLU A 169 0.64 -8.30 -4.33
CA GLU A 169 0.99 -7.01 -4.94
C GLU A 169 0.08 -6.67 -6.12
N ARG A 170 -0.31 -7.66 -6.93
CA ARG A 170 -1.30 -7.46 -8.01
C ARG A 170 -2.69 -7.13 -7.44
N LEU A 171 -3.12 -7.78 -6.35
CA LEU A 171 -4.35 -7.40 -5.64
C LEU A 171 -4.24 -6.01 -5.01
N GLY A 172 -3.08 -5.66 -4.43
CA GLY A 172 -2.83 -4.33 -3.86
C GLY A 172 -3.00 -3.21 -4.87
N LEU A 173 -2.43 -3.35 -6.07
CA LEU A 173 -2.57 -2.37 -7.16
C LEU A 173 -3.99 -2.21 -7.69
N LEU A 174 -4.84 -3.25 -7.61
CA LEU A 174 -6.24 -3.18 -8.03
C LEU A 174 -7.17 -2.67 -6.92
N ILE A 175 -6.87 -2.95 -5.65
CA ILE A 175 -7.71 -2.62 -4.49
C ILE A 175 -7.40 -1.22 -3.95
N ALA A 176 -6.13 -0.81 -3.92
CA ALA A 176 -5.70 0.50 -3.40
C ALA A 176 -6.41 1.69 -4.08
N PRO A 177 -6.49 1.81 -5.42
CA PRO A 177 -7.20 2.92 -6.06
C PRO A 177 -8.72 2.86 -5.83
N ARG A 178 -9.30 1.66 -5.66
CA ARG A 178 -10.73 1.49 -5.36
C ARG A 178 -11.07 1.96 -3.94
N LEU A 179 -10.19 1.75 -2.98
CA LEU A 179 -10.37 2.26 -1.61
C LEU A 179 -10.09 3.76 -1.53
N LEU A 180 -9.01 4.25 -2.15
CA LEU A 180 -8.66 5.68 -2.11
C LEU A 180 -9.70 6.58 -2.80
N CYS A 181 -10.23 6.16 -3.95
CA CYS A 181 -11.17 6.98 -4.72
C CYS A 181 -12.63 6.58 -4.49
N GLY A 182 -12.92 5.28 -4.32
CA GLY A 182 -14.28 4.77 -4.20
C GLY A 182 -14.96 5.10 -2.88
N LEU A 183 -14.26 4.98 -1.75
CA LEU A 183 -14.81 5.31 -0.43
C LEU A 183 -15.23 6.79 -0.30
N PRO A 184 -14.38 7.79 -0.63
CA PRO A 184 -14.81 9.19 -0.54
C PRO A 184 -15.91 9.53 -1.54
N PHE A 185 -15.95 8.90 -2.72
CA PHE A 185 -17.05 9.09 -3.67
C PHE A 185 -18.39 8.57 -3.12
N VAL A 186 -18.41 7.36 -2.54
CA VAL A 186 -19.62 6.79 -1.93
C VAL A 186 -20.05 7.60 -0.71
N LEU A 187 -19.12 8.00 0.16
CA LEU A 187 -19.42 8.88 1.29
C LEU A 187 -19.97 10.23 0.82
N GLY A 188 -19.41 10.81 -0.24
CA GLY A 188 -19.93 12.02 -0.87
C GLY A 188 -21.36 11.85 -1.39
N LEU A 189 -21.67 10.72 -2.03
CA LEU A 189 -23.02 10.39 -2.47
C LEU A 189 -24.00 10.18 -1.31
N ILE A 190 -23.56 9.53 -0.23
CA ILE A 190 -24.36 9.34 0.99
C ILE A 190 -24.65 10.68 1.63
N VAL A 191 -23.65 11.53 1.84
CA VAL A 191 -23.83 12.89 2.39
C VAL A 191 -24.72 13.73 1.49
N TYR A 192 -24.54 13.66 0.17
CA TYR A 192 -25.40 14.35 -0.79
C TYR A 192 -26.86 13.88 -0.69
N LYS A 193 -27.09 12.56 -0.70
CA LYS A 193 -28.45 12.00 -0.54
C LYS A 193 -29.04 12.32 0.82
N TRP A 194 -28.24 12.30 1.89
CA TRP A 194 -28.72 12.57 3.24
C TRP A 194 -29.06 14.04 3.43
N ARG A 195 -28.22 14.97 2.93
CA ARG A 195 -28.55 16.41 2.87
C ARG A 195 -29.81 16.67 2.06
N ARG A 196 -29.93 16.05 0.89
CA ARG A 196 -31.11 16.20 0.02
C ARG A 196 -32.37 15.67 0.70
N ARG A 197 -32.28 14.55 1.43
CA ARG A 197 -33.38 14.01 2.25
C ARG A 197 -33.73 14.91 3.42
N HIS A 198 -32.75 15.46 4.14
CA HIS A 198 -33.02 16.39 5.23
C HIS A 198 -33.77 17.63 4.74
N LEU A 199 -33.37 18.20 3.60
CA LEU A 199 -34.07 19.32 2.97
C LEU A 199 -35.52 19.00 2.59
N SER A 200 -35.79 17.78 2.08
CA SER A 200 -37.17 17.39 1.75
C SER A 200 -38.02 17.12 2.99
N VAL A 201 -37.44 16.53 4.04
CA VAL A 201 -38.15 16.27 5.31
C VAL A 201 -38.52 17.58 6.02
N ASP A 202 -37.61 18.57 6.02
CA ASP A 202 -37.91 19.88 6.61
C ASP A 202 -39.07 20.59 5.87
N ASP A 203 -39.15 20.48 4.55
CA ASP A 203 -40.27 21.06 3.81
C ASP A 203 -41.58 20.31 4.05
N GLU A 204 -41.55 18.97 4.10
CA GLU A 204 -42.74 18.15 4.35
C GLU A 204 -43.31 18.40 5.75
N THR A 205 -42.46 18.51 6.77
CA THR A 205 -42.87 18.87 8.15
C THR A 205 -43.44 20.29 8.24
N ILE A 206 -42.88 21.26 7.50
CA ILE A 206 -43.44 22.62 7.43
C ILE A 206 -44.81 22.60 6.74
N GLU A 207 -44.94 21.84 5.65
CA GLU A 207 -46.20 21.70 4.93
C GLU A 207 -47.28 21.04 5.79
N GLU A 208 -46.93 20.01 6.57
CA GLU A 208 -47.84 19.36 7.51
C GLU A 208 -48.28 20.32 8.62
N TYR A 209 -47.34 21.07 9.20
CA TYR A 209 -47.65 22.10 10.21
C TYR A 209 -48.61 23.17 9.67
N LEU A 210 -48.43 23.58 8.41
CA LEU A 210 -49.31 24.53 7.75
C LEU A 210 -50.68 23.90 7.44
N LYS A 211 -50.74 22.66 6.91
CA LYS A 211 -52.02 21.98 6.62
C LYS A 211 -52.91 21.81 7.84
N HIS A 212 -52.33 21.64 9.03
CA HIS A 212 -53.08 21.43 10.27
C HIS A 212 -53.80 22.70 10.78
N GLN A 213 -53.64 23.84 10.10
CA GLN A 213 -54.20 25.14 10.45
C GLN A 213 -55.35 25.54 9.49
N ASP A 214 -56.61 25.26 9.86
CA ASP A 214 -57.80 25.37 8.99
C ASP A 214 -58.16 26.77 8.40
N ASN A 215 -58.82 26.70 7.22
CA ASN A 215 -59.73 27.63 6.49
C ASN A 215 -59.31 29.05 6.09
N LEU A 216 -58.13 29.55 6.46
CA LEU A 216 -57.63 30.88 6.04
C LEU A 216 -56.31 30.82 5.26
N MET A 217 -55.91 29.64 4.79
CA MET A 217 -54.62 29.41 4.14
C MET A 217 -54.44 30.25 2.86
N PRO A 218 -53.33 30.99 2.72
CA PRO A 218 -52.92 31.58 1.45
C PRO A 218 -52.66 30.50 0.39
N ILE A 219 -52.83 30.83 -0.89
CA ILE A 219 -52.68 29.90 -2.02
C ILE A 219 -51.24 29.37 -2.11
N LYS A 220 -51.06 28.04 -2.18
CA LYS A 220 -49.75 27.44 -2.45
C LYS A 220 -49.45 27.50 -3.94
N TYR A 221 -48.35 28.15 -4.30
CA TYR A 221 -47.81 28.20 -5.66
C TYR A 221 -46.55 27.36 -5.78
N SER A 222 -46.32 26.80 -6.96
CA SER A 222 -45.02 26.19 -7.30
C SER A 222 -43.97 27.25 -7.62
N TYR A 223 -42.69 26.92 -7.46
CA TYR A 223 -41.60 27.81 -7.85
C TYR A 223 -41.64 28.14 -9.35
N SER A 224 -42.11 27.20 -10.16
CA SER A 224 -42.31 27.41 -11.59
C SER A 224 -43.33 28.51 -11.89
N GLU A 225 -44.40 28.61 -11.10
CA GLU A 225 -45.41 29.65 -11.21
C GLU A 225 -44.88 30.99 -10.71
N ILE A 226 -44.15 31.00 -9.59
CA ILE A 226 -43.46 32.20 -9.10
C ILE A 226 -42.52 32.77 -10.16
N LYS A 227 -41.71 31.92 -10.80
CA LYS A 227 -40.80 32.32 -11.87
C LYS A 227 -41.54 32.86 -13.10
N LYS A 228 -42.69 32.26 -13.45
CA LYS A 228 -43.55 32.74 -14.55
C LYS A 228 -44.18 34.10 -14.21
N MET A 229 -44.75 34.24 -13.01
CA MET A 229 -45.40 35.48 -12.55
C MET A 229 -44.43 36.66 -12.55
N THR A 230 -43.17 36.44 -12.15
CA THR A 230 -42.12 37.47 -12.09
C THR A 230 -41.36 37.67 -13.40
N LYS A 231 -41.74 36.98 -14.49
CA LYS A 231 -41.00 36.96 -15.77
C LYS A 231 -39.50 36.68 -15.57
N SER A 232 -39.20 35.66 -14.78
CA SER A 232 -37.85 35.32 -14.32
C SER A 232 -37.18 36.42 -13.49
N PHE A 233 -37.92 36.99 -12.52
CA PHE A 233 -37.41 37.97 -11.54
C PHE A 233 -36.89 39.27 -12.16
N LYS A 234 -37.50 39.74 -13.26
CA LYS A 234 -37.03 40.90 -14.03
C LYS A 234 -37.21 42.23 -13.27
N ASP A 235 -38.37 42.41 -12.66
CA ASP A 235 -38.79 43.72 -12.11
C ASP A 235 -38.59 43.74 -10.59
N LYS A 236 -37.39 44.12 -10.12
CA LYS A 236 -37.10 44.25 -8.69
C LYS A 236 -37.73 45.52 -8.11
N LEU A 237 -38.54 45.36 -7.07
CA LEU A 237 -39.20 46.45 -6.34
C LEU A 237 -38.39 46.95 -5.14
N GLY A 238 -37.61 46.06 -4.52
CA GLY A 238 -36.79 46.39 -3.36
C GLY A 238 -36.04 45.17 -2.82
N GLY A 239 -35.16 45.38 -1.85
CA GLY A 239 -34.47 44.27 -1.18
C GLY A 239 -33.77 44.69 0.10
N GLY A 240 -33.69 43.77 1.06
CA GLY A 240 -33.05 43.98 2.35
C GLY A 240 -32.70 42.66 3.03
N ARG A 241 -32.42 42.70 4.34
CA ARG A 241 -32.02 41.52 5.14
C ARG A 241 -33.06 40.39 5.09
N CYS A 242 -34.34 40.74 4.98
CA CYS A 242 -35.45 39.78 4.96
C CYS A 242 -35.77 39.24 3.55
N GLY A 243 -34.98 39.57 2.52
CA GLY A 243 -35.18 39.06 1.16
C GLY A 243 -35.31 40.14 0.09
N THR A 244 -35.60 39.71 -1.13
CA THR A 244 -35.76 40.57 -2.31
C THR A 244 -37.19 40.52 -2.81
N VAL A 245 -37.78 41.68 -3.11
CA VAL A 245 -39.17 41.81 -3.58
C VAL A 245 -39.18 42.11 -5.07
N PHE A 246 -40.01 41.38 -5.81
CA PHE A 246 -40.21 41.51 -7.25
C PHE A 246 -41.66 41.80 -7.58
N LYS A 247 -41.90 42.53 -8.67
CA LYS A 247 -43.23 42.67 -9.26
C LYS A 247 -43.56 41.39 -10.02
N GLY A 248 -44.78 40.90 -9.84
CA GLY A 248 -45.31 39.77 -10.59
C GLY A 248 -46.71 40.06 -11.11
N ASN A 249 -47.18 39.19 -12.01
CA ASN A 249 -48.55 39.24 -12.53
C ASN A 249 -49.22 37.87 -12.35
N LEU A 250 -50.38 37.84 -11.68
CA LEU A 250 -51.19 36.64 -11.59
C LEU A 250 -51.84 36.33 -12.94
N ARG A 251 -52.11 35.05 -13.21
CA ARG A 251 -52.86 34.67 -14.42
C ARG A 251 -54.28 35.26 -14.45
N SER A 252 -54.84 35.55 -13.28
CA SER A 252 -56.14 36.20 -13.13
C SER A 252 -56.13 37.70 -13.45
N GLY A 253 -54.96 38.32 -13.66
CA GLY A 253 -54.83 39.73 -14.05
C GLY A 253 -54.23 40.69 -13.01
N PRO A 254 -54.41 40.54 -11.68
CA PRO A 254 -53.83 41.47 -10.71
C PRO A 254 -52.30 41.38 -10.61
N PHE A 255 -51.66 42.54 -10.43
CA PHE A 255 -50.26 42.60 -10.04
C PHE A 255 -50.07 42.13 -8.60
N VAL A 256 -48.92 41.50 -8.34
CA VAL A 256 -48.51 41.01 -7.02
C VAL A 256 -47.09 41.45 -6.68
N ALA A 257 -46.81 41.54 -5.38
CA ALA A 257 -45.46 41.73 -4.86
C ALA A 257 -44.95 40.37 -4.32
N ILE A 258 -43.88 39.86 -4.91
CA ILE A 258 -43.33 38.55 -4.59
C ILE A 258 -42.01 38.73 -3.83
N LYS A 259 -42.02 38.43 -2.53
CA LYS A 259 -40.84 38.46 -1.65
C LYS A 259 -40.16 37.10 -1.67
N MET A 260 -38.98 37.04 -2.28
CA MET A 260 -38.09 35.90 -2.21
C MET A 260 -37.32 35.94 -0.90
N MET A 261 -37.46 34.88 -0.09
CA MET A 261 -36.80 34.76 1.20
C MET A 261 -35.31 34.41 1.01
N ALA A 262 -34.46 34.84 1.95
CA ALA A 262 -33.04 34.49 1.91
C ALA A 262 -32.81 33.00 2.25
N ASN A 263 -31.75 32.39 1.71
CA ASN A 263 -31.42 30.99 1.98
C ASN A 263 -30.67 30.85 3.33
N SER A 264 -31.36 31.04 4.45
CA SER A 264 -30.80 30.86 5.80
C SER A 264 -31.76 30.09 6.71
N VAL A 265 -31.22 29.43 7.75
CA VAL A 265 -32.04 28.71 8.75
C VAL A 265 -32.99 29.68 9.47
N ALA A 266 -32.53 30.89 9.79
CA ALA A 266 -33.35 31.94 10.40
C ALA A 266 -34.54 32.36 9.50
N SER A 267 -34.29 32.48 8.19
CA SER A 267 -35.30 32.79 7.19
C SER A 267 -36.41 31.74 7.11
N GLY A 268 -36.12 30.48 7.45
CA GLY A 268 -37.15 29.43 7.56
C GLY A 268 -38.15 29.65 8.69
N LYS A 269 -37.68 30.04 9.87
CA LYS A 269 -38.56 30.36 11.00
C LYS A 269 -39.37 31.64 10.74
N GLU A 270 -38.75 32.66 10.15
CA GLU A 270 -39.43 33.89 9.73
C GLU A 270 -40.53 33.61 8.71
N PHE A 271 -40.27 32.74 7.73
CA PHE A 271 -41.25 32.32 6.74
C PHE A 271 -42.47 31.67 7.39
N ILE A 272 -42.28 30.67 8.25
CA ILE A 272 -43.40 29.99 8.94
C ILE A 272 -44.21 31.00 9.75
N ASN A 273 -43.52 31.90 10.45
CA ASN A 273 -44.16 32.94 11.27
C ASN A 273 -44.97 33.93 10.42
N GLU A 274 -44.47 34.37 9.25
CA GLU A 274 -45.24 35.21 8.33
C GLU A 274 -46.47 34.47 7.77
N VAL A 275 -46.33 33.23 7.30
CA VAL A 275 -47.45 32.46 6.73
C VAL A 275 -48.52 32.16 7.80
N ALA A 276 -48.12 31.69 8.98
CA ALA A 276 -49.05 31.31 10.05
C ALA A 276 -49.74 32.52 10.70
N LYS A 277 -49.06 33.67 10.82
CA LYS A 277 -49.63 34.88 11.43
C LYS A 277 -50.30 35.79 10.41
N ILE A 278 -49.56 36.25 9.41
CA ILE A 278 -50.04 37.25 8.44
C ILE A 278 -51.03 36.63 7.45
N GLY A 279 -50.88 35.34 7.13
CA GLY A 279 -51.81 34.63 6.25
C GLY A 279 -53.26 34.67 6.73
N ARG A 280 -53.50 34.87 8.03
CA ARG A 280 -54.82 34.93 8.64
C ARG A 280 -55.35 36.37 8.82
N ILE A 281 -54.50 37.37 8.72
CA ILE A 281 -54.89 38.76 8.97
C ILE A 281 -55.56 39.31 7.71
N ARG A 282 -56.81 39.77 7.87
CA ARG A 282 -57.54 40.52 6.86
C ARG A 282 -57.95 41.84 7.49
N HIS A 283 -57.25 42.91 7.12
CA HIS A 283 -57.50 44.25 7.66
C HIS A 283 -57.22 45.29 6.58
N ALA A 284 -57.99 46.38 6.53
CA ALA A 284 -57.89 47.41 5.49
C ALA A 284 -56.47 48.04 5.39
N ASN A 285 -55.78 48.13 6.53
CA ASN A 285 -54.45 48.74 6.64
C ASN A 285 -53.30 47.72 6.67
N VAL A 286 -53.53 46.45 6.33
CA VAL A 286 -52.49 45.40 6.30
C VAL A 286 -52.46 44.76 4.91
N VAL A 287 -51.27 44.73 4.30
CA VAL A 287 -51.10 44.13 2.96
C VAL A 287 -51.46 42.64 3.03
N LYS A 288 -52.41 42.24 2.19
CA LYS A 288 -52.91 40.88 2.16
C LYS A 288 -51.86 39.91 1.62
N LEU A 289 -51.59 38.84 2.37
CA LEU A 289 -50.86 37.68 1.88
C LEU A 289 -51.80 36.82 1.00
N ILE A 290 -51.52 36.76 -0.29
CA ILE A 290 -52.31 36.01 -1.28
C ILE A 290 -51.88 34.55 -1.31
N GLY A 291 -50.58 34.29 -1.22
CA GLY A 291 -50.04 32.95 -1.35
C GLY A 291 -48.59 32.82 -0.93
N PHE A 292 -48.08 31.60 -1.00
CA PHE A 292 -46.70 31.26 -0.67
C PHE A 292 -46.16 30.16 -1.59
N CYS A 293 -44.85 30.01 -1.60
CA CYS A 293 -44.13 28.92 -2.26
C CYS A 293 -43.12 28.34 -1.27
N ILE A 294 -43.10 27.01 -1.16
CA ILE A 294 -42.09 26.25 -0.42
C ILE A 294 -41.66 25.06 -1.29
N GLU A 295 -40.45 25.15 -1.85
CA GLU A 295 -39.84 24.08 -2.64
C GLU A 295 -38.31 24.04 -2.41
N GLY A 296 -37.86 23.14 -1.56
CA GLY A 296 -36.50 23.07 -1.06
C GLY A 296 -36.09 24.35 -0.34
N SER A 297 -34.93 24.88 -0.73
CA SER A 297 -34.47 26.19 -0.27
C SER A 297 -35.23 27.38 -0.88
N LYS A 298 -36.12 27.16 -1.85
CA LYS A 298 -36.80 28.24 -2.57
C LYS A 298 -38.11 28.57 -1.87
N ARG A 299 -38.08 29.64 -1.08
CA ARG A 299 -39.23 30.12 -0.32
C ARG A 299 -39.64 31.50 -0.78
N ALA A 300 -40.94 31.70 -1.02
CA ALA A 300 -41.47 32.98 -1.46
C ALA A 300 -42.83 33.28 -0.86
N LEU A 301 -43.12 34.57 -0.69
CA LEU A 301 -44.41 35.08 -0.23
C LEU A 301 -45.00 35.99 -1.31
N VAL A 302 -46.28 35.80 -1.60
CA VAL A 302 -47.02 36.51 -2.65
C VAL A 302 -48.01 37.44 -1.97
N TYR A 303 -47.75 38.74 -2.05
CA TYR A 303 -48.57 39.80 -1.49
C TYR A 303 -49.35 40.54 -2.57
N GLU A 304 -50.42 41.19 -2.16
CA GLU A 304 -51.09 42.20 -2.99
C GLU A 304 -50.13 43.34 -3.35
N PHE A 305 -50.18 43.78 -4.61
CA PHE A 305 -49.31 44.86 -5.07
C PHE A 305 -49.87 46.23 -4.67
N MET A 306 -49.05 47.03 -3.99
CA MET A 306 -49.39 48.40 -3.63
C MET A 306 -48.93 49.37 -4.73
N PRO A 307 -49.84 49.96 -5.53
CA PRO A 307 -49.47 50.78 -6.70
C PRO A 307 -48.74 52.07 -6.32
N ASN A 308 -49.06 52.65 -5.16
CA ASN A 308 -48.43 53.86 -4.64
C ASN A 308 -47.05 53.59 -4.02
N GLY A 309 -46.63 52.33 -3.93
CA GLY A 309 -45.34 51.97 -3.35
C GLY A 309 -45.24 52.28 -1.85
N SER A 310 -44.02 52.48 -1.38
CA SER A 310 -43.68 52.63 0.02
C SER A 310 -43.67 54.10 0.47
N LEU A 311 -43.98 54.33 1.75
CA LEU A 311 -44.05 55.67 2.36
C LEU A 311 -42.72 56.42 2.30
N ASP A 312 -41.59 55.70 2.30
CA ASP A 312 -40.25 56.27 2.16
C ASP A 312 -40.12 57.15 0.90
N LYS A 313 -40.78 56.78 -0.21
CA LYS A 313 -40.81 57.57 -1.44
C LYS A 313 -41.48 58.93 -1.25
N TYR A 314 -42.47 59.03 -0.37
CA TYR A 314 -43.20 60.28 -0.14
C TYR A 314 -42.54 61.15 0.92
N VAL A 315 -41.85 60.53 1.88
CA VAL A 315 -41.14 61.24 2.96
C VAL A 315 -39.77 61.76 2.49
N TYR A 316 -39.09 61.03 1.60
CA TYR A 316 -37.72 61.35 1.18
C TYR A 316 -37.58 61.75 -0.30
N SER A 317 -38.68 61.94 -1.05
CA SER A 317 -38.57 62.43 -2.43
C SER A 317 -38.22 63.92 -2.48
N GLN A 318 -37.19 64.27 -3.25
CA GLN A 318 -36.82 65.64 -3.59
C GLN A 318 -37.56 66.19 -4.83
N GLU A 319 -38.50 65.44 -5.41
CA GLU A 319 -39.20 65.82 -6.66
C GLU A 319 -40.73 65.73 -6.55
N GLY A 320 -41.32 66.73 -5.89
CA GLY A 320 -42.39 67.57 -6.46
C GLY A 320 -43.68 66.98 -7.07
N THR A 321 -44.18 65.77 -6.75
CA THR A 321 -45.49 65.35 -7.32
C THR A 321 -46.55 64.72 -6.40
N VAL A 322 -46.30 64.42 -5.13
CA VAL A 322 -47.41 64.10 -4.19
C VAL A 322 -47.06 64.59 -2.79
N SER A 323 -47.54 65.77 -2.42
CA SER A 323 -47.52 66.23 -1.03
C SER A 323 -48.60 65.47 -0.24
N LEU A 324 -48.23 64.81 0.85
CA LEU A 324 -49.19 64.32 1.84
C LEU A 324 -49.94 65.55 2.42
N SER A 325 -51.21 65.74 2.05
CA SER A 325 -52.04 66.82 2.58
C SER A 325 -52.62 66.43 3.95
N TYR A 326 -52.67 67.38 4.89
CA TYR A 326 -53.12 67.17 6.28
C TYR A 326 -54.65 67.09 6.45
N GLU A 327 -55.39 66.50 5.51
CA GLU A 327 -56.84 66.38 5.69
C GLU A 327 -57.22 65.30 6.72
N LYS A 328 -58.10 65.73 7.63
CA LYS A 328 -58.51 65.15 8.92
C LYS A 328 -59.60 64.10 8.77
N ASN A 329 -59.51 63.08 9.64
CA ASN A 329 -60.58 62.29 10.29
C ASN A 329 -61.33 61.26 9.43
N VAL A 330 -61.64 60.03 9.88
CA VAL A 330 -61.44 59.25 11.12
C VAL A 330 -61.42 57.78 10.70
#